data_AF-U7UY55-F1
#
_entry.id   AF-U7UY55-F1
#
_cell.length_a   1.000
_cell.length_b   1.000
_cell.length_c   1.000
_cell.angle_alpha   90.00
_cell.angle_beta   90.00
_cell.angle_gamma   90.00
#
_symmetry.space_group_name_H-M   'P 1'
#
loop_
_entity.id
_entity.type
_entity.pdbx_description
1 polymer ?
#
loop_
_entity_poly.entity_id
_entity_poly.type
_entity_poly.pdbx_seq_one_letter_code
_entity_poly.pdbx_strand_id
1 'polypeptide(L)'
;MAINKRYYWIKLKEEFFTDKRIKRLRRISGGDTYTIIYLKLLLLSLKDEGKLYYDGVESDFIKELALTIDETDDDVMVTVNYLINQGLLEVVTENDEYYLTEIPSLIGSETASTRRSRKSRELKMLQCNTNATHKQQKCNGEIEIEKDIEIDKEREGEIEKI
;
A
#
# COMPACT_ATOMS: atom_id res chain seq x y z
N MET A 1 -26.12 3.68 -0.67
CA MET A 1 -25.35 3.57 0.59
C MET A 1 -24.03 4.28 0.39
N ALA A 2 -23.60 5.15 1.31
CA ALA A 2 -22.31 5.82 1.18
C ALA A 2 -21.17 4.78 1.21
N ILE A 3 -20.36 4.74 0.14
CA ILE A 3 -19.18 3.89 0.07
C ILE A 3 -18.21 4.37 1.15
N ASN A 4 -18.07 3.60 2.24
CA ASN A 4 -17.11 3.88 3.29
C ASN A 4 -15.70 3.59 2.76
N LYS A 5 -15.10 4.60 2.11
CA LYS A 5 -13.72 4.52 1.59
C LYS A 5 -12.76 4.26 2.76
N ARG A 6 -12.08 3.13 2.72
CA ARG A 6 -11.05 2.72 3.68
C ARG A 6 -9.68 2.83 3.03
N TYR A 7 -8.73 3.39 3.77
CA TYR A 7 -7.35 3.50 3.33
C TYR A 7 -6.51 2.46 4.06
N TYR A 8 -5.59 1.84 3.33
CA TYR A 8 -4.68 0.81 3.82
C TYR A 8 -3.24 1.25 3.58
N TRP A 9 -2.35 0.87 4.48
CA TRP A 9 -0.91 1.05 4.32
C TRP A 9 -0.16 -0.10 4.97
N ILE A 10 1.04 -0.37 4.44
CA ILE A 10 1.99 -1.28 5.07
C ILE A 10 2.89 -0.47 5.98
N LYS A 11 2.95 -0.86 7.25
CA LYS A 11 3.98 -0.40 8.17
C LYS A 11 5.12 -1.41 8.19
N LEU A 12 6.16 -1.12 7.41
CA LEU A 12 7.33 -1.98 7.35
C LEU A 12 8.10 -1.93 8.69
N LYS A 13 8.46 -3.10 9.23
CA LYS A 13 9.33 -3.19 10.41
C LYS A 13 10.70 -2.60 10.08
N GLU A 14 11.32 -1.89 11.03
CA GLU A 14 12.70 -1.38 10.88
C GLU A 14 13.68 -2.51 10.52
N GLU A 15 13.42 -3.71 11.03
CA GLU A 15 14.25 -4.88 10.82
C GLU A 15 13.94 -5.66 9.53
N PHE A 16 13.02 -5.19 8.66
CA PHE A 16 12.60 -5.95 7.47
C PHE A 16 13.79 -6.37 6.59
N PHE A 17 14.67 -5.43 6.25
CA PHE A 17 15.86 -5.73 5.45
C PHE A 17 17.02 -6.33 6.26
N THR A 18 16.94 -6.30 7.60
CA THR A 18 17.95 -6.90 8.46
C THR A 18 17.64 -8.36 8.80
N ASP A 19 16.37 -8.77 8.67
CA ASP A 19 15.89 -10.15 8.81
C ASP A 19 16.71 -11.10 7.92
N LYS A 20 17.16 -12.20 8.53
CA LYS A 20 17.96 -13.23 7.87
C LYS A 20 17.18 -13.86 6.70
N ARG A 21 15.84 -13.99 6.80
CA ARG A 21 14.97 -14.51 5.74
C ARG A 21 14.98 -13.61 4.52
N ILE A 22 14.87 -12.29 4.71
CA ILE A 22 14.89 -11.31 3.62
C ILE A 22 16.31 -11.13 3.06
N LYS A 23 17.34 -11.11 3.90
CA LYS A 23 18.74 -11.10 3.45
C LYS A 23 19.07 -12.30 2.58
N ARG A 24 18.54 -13.49 2.93
CA ARG A 24 18.74 -14.70 2.15
C ARG A 24 18.01 -14.62 0.80
N LEU A 25 16.79 -14.09 0.75
CA LEU A 25 16.06 -13.85 -0.50
C LEU A 25 16.88 -12.95 -1.44
N ARG A 26 17.40 -11.84 -0.91
CA ARG A 26 18.20 -10.86 -1.65
C ARG A 26 19.57 -11.36 -2.13
N ARG A 27 20.08 -12.46 -1.58
CA ARG A 27 21.34 -13.07 -2.03
C ARG A 27 21.18 -13.94 -3.27
N ILE A 28 19.95 -14.32 -3.61
CA ILE A 28 19.67 -15.06 -4.85
C ILE A 28 19.86 -14.12 -6.05
N SER A 29 20.26 -14.64 -7.20
CA SER A 29 20.24 -13.86 -8.44
C SER A 29 18.82 -13.40 -8.73
N GLY A 30 18.62 -12.11 -8.95
CA GLY A 30 17.28 -11.51 -9.05
C GLY A 30 16.59 -11.26 -7.69
N GLY A 31 17.31 -11.39 -6.57
CA GLY A 31 16.75 -11.26 -5.23
C GLY A 31 16.13 -9.89 -4.91
N ASP A 32 16.57 -8.82 -5.59
CA ASP A 32 15.94 -7.52 -5.49
C ASP A 32 14.53 -7.52 -6.14
N THR A 33 14.37 -8.16 -7.32
CA THR A 33 13.06 -8.39 -7.96
C THR A 33 12.15 -9.20 -7.07
N TYR A 34 12.63 -10.31 -6.50
CA TYR A 34 11.81 -11.14 -5.61
C TYR A 34 11.39 -10.42 -4.33
N THR A 35 12.23 -9.51 -3.84
CA THR A 35 11.87 -8.66 -2.69
C THR A 35 10.76 -7.68 -3.06
N ILE A 36 10.80 -7.11 -4.26
CA ILE A 36 9.74 -6.25 -4.78
C ILE A 36 8.45 -7.05 -4.95
N ILE A 37 8.51 -8.25 -5.53
CA ILE A 37 7.36 -9.16 -5.65
C ILE A 37 6.74 -9.41 -4.28
N TYR A 38 7.55 -9.75 -3.26
CA TYR A 38 7.04 -9.96 -1.91
C TYR A 38 6.32 -8.73 -1.35
N LEU A 39 6.86 -7.52 -1.54
CA LEU A 39 6.20 -6.28 -1.13
C LEU A 39 4.89 -6.04 -1.90
N LYS A 40 4.84 -6.36 -3.20
CA LYS A 40 3.62 -6.29 -4.02
C LYS A 40 2.55 -7.25 -3.50
N LEU A 41 2.91 -8.49 -3.15
CA LEU A 41 2.00 -9.47 -2.56
C LEU A 41 1.47 -9.00 -1.19
N LEU A 42 2.34 -8.42 -0.35
CA LEU A 42 1.92 -7.79 0.90
C LEU A 42 0.90 -6.67 0.67
N LEU A 43 1.06 -5.85 -0.38
CA LEU A 43 0.12 -4.79 -0.73
C LEU A 43 -1.21 -5.34 -1.26
N LEU A 44 -1.15 -6.38 -2.10
CA LEU A 44 -2.33 -6.99 -2.70
C LEU A 44 -3.25 -7.59 -1.63
N SER A 45 -2.66 -8.31 -0.67
CA SER A 45 -3.37 -8.96 0.42
C SER A 45 -3.96 -8.00 1.47
N LEU A 46 -3.67 -6.68 1.41
CA LEU A 46 -4.15 -5.70 2.39
C LEU A 46 -5.68 -5.61 2.45
N LYS A 47 -6.35 -5.80 1.31
CA LYS A 47 -7.81 -5.70 1.21
C LYS A 47 -8.50 -6.83 1.98
N ASP A 48 -7.87 -8.00 1.99
CA ASP A 48 -8.43 -9.27 2.44
C ASP A 48 -7.69 -9.84 3.66
N GLU A 49 -7.15 -8.94 4.51
CA GLU A 49 -6.53 -9.28 5.79
C GLU A 49 -5.37 -10.29 5.69
N GLY A 50 -4.62 -10.26 4.59
CA GLY A 50 -3.46 -11.13 4.37
C GLY A 50 -3.72 -12.35 3.50
N LYS A 51 -4.95 -12.49 2.98
CA LYS A 51 -5.33 -13.55 2.06
C LYS A 51 -5.06 -13.15 0.61
N LEU A 52 -4.69 -14.13 -0.20
CA LEU A 52 -4.59 -14.05 -1.64
C LEU A 52 -5.49 -15.13 -2.22
N TYR A 53 -6.30 -14.73 -3.20
CA TYR A 53 -7.29 -15.58 -3.85
C TYR A 53 -6.89 -15.89 -5.28
N TYR A 54 -7.44 -16.99 -5.78
CA TYR A 54 -7.40 -17.38 -7.17
C TYR A 54 -8.80 -17.24 -7.77
N ASP A 55 -8.98 -16.26 -8.65
CA ASP A 55 -10.25 -15.97 -9.32
C ASP A 55 -10.50 -16.89 -10.53
N GLY A 56 -9.50 -17.68 -10.95
CA GLY A 56 -9.61 -18.65 -12.03
C GLY A 56 -9.61 -18.03 -13.43
N VAL A 57 -9.03 -16.83 -13.56
CA VAL A 57 -8.91 -16.11 -14.83
C VAL A 57 -7.80 -16.73 -15.69
N GLU A 58 -6.73 -17.18 -15.05
CA GLU A 58 -5.61 -17.86 -15.69
C GLU A 58 -5.65 -19.37 -15.51
N SER A 59 -4.64 -20.07 -16.04
CA SER A 59 -4.53 -21.53 -15.88
C SER A 59 -3.99 -21.97 -14.51
N ASP A 60 -3.28 -21.08 -13.82
CA ASP A 60 -2.59 -21.37 -12.55
C ASP A 60 -2.53 -20.12 -11.67
N PHE A 61 -2.51 -20.30 -10.35
CA PHE A 61 -2.43 -19.24 -9.35
C PHE A 61 -1.20 -18.36 -9.55
N ILE A 62 -0.06 -18.96 -9.89
CA ILE A 62 1.19 -18.23 -10.13
C ILE A 62 1.05 -17.27 -11.31
N LYS A 63 0.40 -17.70 -12.39
CA LYS A 63 0.19 -16.86 -13.58
C LYS A 63 -0.80 -15.74 -13.32
N GLU A 64 -1.85 -16.02 -12.56
CA GLU A 64 -2.82 -14.99 -12.19
C GLU A 64 -2.18 -13.93 -11.27
N LEU A 65 -1.36 -14.38 -10.31
CA LEU A 65 -0.57 -13.47 -9.50
C LEU A 65 0.40 -12.65 -10.35
N ALA A 66 1.14 -13.29 -11.27
CA ALA A 66 2.08 -12.62 -12.16
C ALA A 66 1.40 -11.54 -13.01
N LEU A 67 0.21 -11.84 -13.56
CA LEU A 67 -0.61 -10.87 -14.26
C LEU A 67 -1.10 -9.73 -13.36
N THR A 68 -1.50 -10.04 -12.12
CA THR A 68 -2.02 -9.04 -11.17
C THR A 68 -0.95 -8.06 -10.70
N ILE A 69 0.29 -8.54 -10.53
CA ILE A 69 1.40 -7.72 -10.01
C ILE A 69 2.30 -7.16 -11.11
N ASP A 70 2.01 -7.46 -12.38
CA ASP A 70 2.81 -7.12 -13.56
C ASP A 70 4.27 -7.59 -13.45
N GLU A 71 4.48 -8.88 -13.19
CA GLU A 71 5.81 -9.52 -13.09
C GLU A 71 5.86 -10.81 -13.90
N THR A 72 7.04 -11.40 -14.07
CA THR A 72 7.18 -12.65 -14.85
C THR A 72 6.75 -13.88 -14.07
N ASP A 73 6.13 -14.86 -14.74
CA ASP A 73 5.71 -16.13 -14.13
C ASP A 73 6.84 -16.83 -13.38
N ASP A 74 8.06 -16.82 -13.96
CA ASP A 74 9.25 -17.45 -13.38
C ASP A 74 9.66 -16.76 -12.07
N ASP A 75 9.70 -15.43 -12.04
CA ASP A 75 10.09 -14.67 -10.86
C ASP A 75 9.05 -14.82 -9.73
N VAL A 76 7.76 -14.85 -10.08
CA VAL A 76 6.67 -15.07 -9.12
C VAL A 76 6.74 -16.50 -8.57
N MET A 77 6.93 -17.50 -9.42
CA MET A 77 7.09 -18.89 -9.02
C MET A 77 8.24 -19.06 -8.02
N VAL A 78 9.41 -18.50 -8.34
CA VAL A 78 10.59 -18.57 -7.46
C VAL A 78 10.32 -17.88 -6.13
N THR A 79 9.67 -16.71 -6.15
CA THR A 79 9.36 -15.94 -4.95
C THR A 79 8.34 -16.67 -4.06
N VAL A 80 7.21 -17.12 -4.61
CA VAL A 80 6.16 -17.82 -3.86
C VAL A 80 6.73 -19.08 -3.20
N ASN A 81 7.49 -19.89 -3.93
CA ASN A 81 8.13 -21.08 -3.38
C ASN A 81 9.12 -20.74 -2.26
N TYR A 82 9.89 -19.67 -2.40
CA TYR A 82 10.79 -19.23 -1.34
C TYR A 82 10.02 -18.81 -0.07
N LEU A 83 8.94 -18.05 -0.24
CA LEU A 83 8.13 -17.56 0.88
C LEU A 83 7.49 -18.71 1.66
N ILE A 84 6.97 -19.73 0.96
CA ILE A 84 6.43 -20.95 1.58
C ILE A 84 7.53 -21.67 2.39
N ASN A 85 8.70 -21.87 1.79
CA ASN A 85 9.81 -22.54 2.45
C ASN A 85 10.37 -21.79 3.68
N GLN A 86 10.18 -20.47 3.76
CA GLN A 86 10.60 -19.65 4.91
C GLN A 86 9.44 -19.38 5.90
N GLY A 87 8.26 -19.93 5.67
CA GLY A 87 7.07 -19.70 6.51
C GLY A 87 6.54 -18.27 6.45
N LEU A 88 6.85 -17.54 5.38
CA LEU A 88 6.33 -16.19 5.12
C LEU A 88 4.99 -16.21 4.36
N LEU A 89 4.70 -17.34 3.71
CA LEU A 89 3.45 -17.63 3.02
C LEU A 89 2.99 -19.03 3.43
N GLU A 90 1.75 -19.18 3.84
CA GLU A 90 1.13 -20.46 4.18
C GLU A 90 0.09 -20.81 3.11
N VAL A 91 0.07 -22.08 2.69
CA VAL A 91 -0.95 -22.61 1.78
C VAL A 91 -2.02 -23.28 2.63
N VAL A 92 -3.24 -22.77 2.55
CA VAL A 92 -4.41 -23.34 3.23
C VAL A 92 -5.10 -24.28 2.25
N THR A 93 -4.68 -25.55 2.28
CA THR A 93 -5.12 -26.61 1.35
C THR A 93 -6.63 -26.86 1.34
N GLU A 94 -7.34 -26.45 2.39
CA GLU A 94 -8.79 -26.63 2.49
C GLU A 94 -9.58 -25.71 1.55
N ASN A 95 -9.03 -24.54 1.21
CA ASN A 95 -9.70 -23.50 0.42
C ASN A 95 -8.89 -23.03 -0.81
N ASP A 96 -7.75 -23.66 -1.11
CA ASP A 96 -6.78 -23.15 -2.10
C ASP A 96 -6.39 -21.67 -1.85
N GLU A 97 -6.38 -21.25 -0.58
CA GLU A 97 -6.05 -19.89 -0.18
C GLU A 97 -4.57 -19.78 0.20
N TYR A 98 -3.94 -18.66 -0.15
CA TYR A 98 -2.58 -18.34 0.29
C TYR A 98 -2.64 -17.23 1.33
N TYR A 99 -1.95 -17.45 2.45
CA TYR A 99 -1.96 -16.53 3.59
C TYR A 99 -0.57 -16.00 3.90
N LEU A 100 -0.42 -14.69 3.94
CA LEU A 100 0.83 -14.02 4.31
C LEU A 100 0.92 -13.87 5.83
N THR A 101 1.78 -14.66 6.46
CA THR A 101 1.85 -14.83 7.93
C THR A 101 2.22 -13.56 8.69
N GLU A 102 3.00 -12.66 8.07
CA GLU A 102 3.48 -11.42 8.71
C GLU A 102 2.42 -10.30 8.71
N ILE A 103 1.39 -10.41 7.86
CA ILE A 103 0.43 -9.34 7.57
C ILE A 103 -0.28 -8.76 8.81
N PRO A 104 -0.82 -9.55 9.77
CA PRO A 104 -1.57 -8.99 10.89
C PRO A 104 -0.77 -7.99 11.74
N SER A 105 0.56 -8.11 11.73
CA SER A 105 1.46 -7.22 12.45
C SER A 105 1.91 -5.99 11.65
N LEU A 106 1.75 -5.99 10.33
CA LEU A 106 2.19 -4.94 9.40
C LEU A 106 1.07 -4.03 8.89
N ILE A 107 -0.20 -4.42 9.03
CA ILE A 107 -1.35 -3.64 8.52
C ILE A 107 -1.76 -2.54 9.49
N GLY A 108 -1.84 -1.32 8.97
CA GLY A 108 -2.70 -0.27 9.54
C GLY A 108 -3.85 0.04 8.59
N SER A 109 -5.02 0.34 9.15
CA SER A 109 -6.16 0.84 8.37
C SER A 109 -6.76 2.07 9.04
N GLU A 110 -7.28 2.99 8.23
CA GLU A 110 -7.95 4.20 8.72
C GLU A 110 -9.16 4.53 7.83
N THR A 111 -10.20 5.04 8.46
CA THR A 111 -11.42 5.46 7.77
C THR A 111 -11.27 6.87 7.18
N ALA A 112 -12.05 7.17 6.14
CA ALA A 112 -12.04 8.49 5.50
C ALA A 112 -12.33 9.66 6.47
N SER A 113 -13.12 9.46 7.51
CA SER A 113 -13.37 10.47 8.55
C SER A 113 -12.12 10.74 9.40
N THR A 114 -11.42 9.68 9.83
CA THR A 114 -10.21 9.81 10.65
C THR A 114 -9.06 10.42 9.83
N ARG A 115 -8.88 10.03 8.56
CA ARG A 115 -7.90 10.65 7.64
C ARG A 115 -8.15 12.15 7.47
N ARG A 116 -9.40 12.56 7.24
CA ARG A 116 -9.78 13.99 7.14
C ARG A 116 -9.46 14.76 8.43
N SER A 117 -9.75 14.15 9.58
CA SER A 117 -9.43 14.73 10.89
C SER A 117 -7.92 14.90 11.09
N ARG A 118 -7.12 13.87 10.77
CA ARG A 118 -5.65 13.93 10.83
C ARG A 118 -5.09 15.04 9.93
N LYS A 119 -5.52 15.09 8.66
CA LYS A 119 -5.09 16.13 7.71
C LYS A 119 -5.46 17.54 8.19
N SER A 120 -6.65 17.72 8.79
CA SER A 120 -7.05 19.00 9.39
C SER A 120 -6.15 19.40 10.57
N ARG A 121 -5.75 18.45 11.43
CA ARG A 121 -4.83 18.72 12.55
C ARG A 121 -3.43 19.07 12.06
N GLU A 122 -2.92 18.36 11.06
CA GLU A 122 -1.62 18.66 10.43
C GLU A 122 -1.60 20.07 9.83
N LEU A 123 -2.64 20.44 9.08
CA LEU A 123 -2.78 21.80 8.53
C LEU A 123 -2.86 22.88 9.63
N LYS A 124 -3.57 22.63 10.73
CA LYS A 124 -3.64 23.55 11.87
C LYS A 124 -2.29 23.67 12.59
N MET A 125 -1.55 22.57 12.76
CA MET A 125 -0.19 22.60 13.34
C MET A 125 0.79 23.38 12.46
N LEU A 126 0.71 23.23 11.13
CA LEU A 126 1.52 24.00 10.18
C LEU A 126 1.23 25.52 10.26
N GLN A 127 -0.03 25.90 10.47
CA GLN A 127 -0.41 27.31 10.65
C GLN A 127 0.01 27.88 12.02
N CYS A 128 0.16 27.05 13.05
CA CYS A 128 0.65 27.49 14.37
C CYS A 128 2.16 27.82 14.39
N ASN A 129 2.94 27.36 13.41
CA ASN A 129 4.36 27.72 13.27
C ASN A 129 4.58 29.07 12.56
N THR A 130 3.52 29.70 12.07
CA THR A 130 3.58 31.12 11.68
C THR A 130 3.44 31.94 12.95
N ASN A 131 4.59 32.29 13.52
CA ASN A 131 4.72 33.14 14.69
C ASN A 131 3.76 34.33 14.61
N ALA A 132 3.04 34.52 15.71
CA ALA A 132 2.55 35.77 16.26
C ALA A 132 2.33 36.91 15.25
N THR A 133 1.06 37.26 15.05
CA THR A 133 0.65 38.56 14.53
C THR A 133 1.16 39.69 15.43
N HIS A 134 2.45 40.04 15.32
CA HIS A 134 2.94 41.37 15.64
C HIS A 134 2.88 42.20 14.36
N LYS A 135 2.06 43.25 14.49
CA LYS A 135 1.81 44.37 13.57
C LYS A 135 2.94 44.66 12.57
N GLN A 136 2.49 44.85 11.32
CA GLN A 136 3.02 45.78 10.31
C GLN A 136 4.49 45.63 9.88
N GLN A 137 4.72 45.15 8.65
CA GLN A 137 5.34 45.99 7.61
C GLN A 137 5.26 45.31 6.23
N LYS A 138 5.00 46.16 5.23
CA LYS A 138 4.99 45.85 3.80
C LYS A 138 6.36 45.32 3.36
N CYS A 139 6.41 44.23 2.61
CA CYS A 139 7.42 43.99 1.57
C CYS A 139 6.90 42.95 0.56
N ASN A 140 6.94 43.31 -0.72
CA ASN A 140 6.82 42.42 -1.85
C ASN A 140 7.94 41.37 -1.79
N GLY A 141 7.60 40.11 -1.98
CA GLY A 141 8.54 39.02 -2.22
C GLY A 141 7.74 37.79 -2.63
N GLU A 142 7.88 37.40 -3.89
CA GLU A 142 7.27 36.21 -4.47
C GLU A 142 7.71 34.99 -3.66
N ILE A 143 6.76 34.37 -2.97
CA ILE A 143 6.93 33.02 -2.43
C ILE A 143 6.17 32.11 -3.39
N GLU A 144 6.92 31.40 -4.23
CA GLU A 144 6.44 30.20 -4.93
C GLU A 144 6.08 29.17 -3.86
N ILE A 145 4.82 29.21 -3.44
CA ILE A 145 4.21 28.09 -2.74
C ILE A 145 3.88 27.09 -3.85
N GLU A 146 4.70 26.06 -4.00
CA GLU A 146 4.33 24.82 -4.70
C GLU A 146 3.07 24.28 -4.01
N LYS A 147 1.95 24.68 -4.58
CA LYS A 147 0.62 24.27 -4.24
C LYS A 147 0.42 22.90 -4.90
N ASP A 148 0.82 21.84 -4.21
CA ASP A 148 0.32 20.49 -4.49
C ASP A 148 -1.17 20.44 -4.16
N ILE A 149 -1.95 21.02 -5.05
CA ILE A 149 -3.40 20.88 -5.07
C ILE A 149 -3.68 19.61 -5.86
N GLU A 150 -3.72 18.46 -5.18
CA GLU A 150 -4.54 17.34 -5.65
C GLU A 150 -6.00 17.82 -5.63
N ILE A 151 -6.43 18.38 -6.77
CA ILE A 151 -7.82 18.69 -7.05
C ILE A 151 -8.51 17.35 -7.31
N ASP A 152 -9.08 16.75 -6.27
CA ASP A 152 -10.04 15.65 -6.39
C ASP A 152 -11.35 16.24 -6.96
N LYS A 153 -11.39 16.42 -8.28
CA LYS A 153 -12.55 16.89 -9.05
C LYS A 153 -13.37 15.68 -9.49
N GLU A 154 -14.07 15.04 -8.55
CA GLU A 154 -15.22 14.21 -8.91
C GLU A 154 -16.38 15.16 -9.24
N ARG A 155 -16.48 15.55 -10.52
CA ARG A 155 -17.70 16.07 -11.13
C ARG A 155 -18.72 14.93 -11.12
N GLU A 156 -19.66 14.96 -10.18
CA GLU A 156 -20.95 14.28 -10.34
C GLU A 156 -21.70 14.97 -11.48
N GLY A 157 -21.50 14.46 -12.69
CA GLY A 157 -22.28 14.81 -13.86
C GLY A 157 -23.35 13.75 -14.07
N GLU A 158 -24.57 13.99 -13.59
CA GLU A 158 -25.77 13.43 -14.21
C GLU A 158 -26.80 14.55 -14.40
N ILE A 159 -26.82 15.03 -15.64
CA ILE A 159 -27.97 15.71 -16.23
C ILE A 159 -28.97 14.59 -16.55
N GLU A 160 -30.03 14.45 -15.77
CA GLU A 160 -31.26 13.84 -16.27
C GLU A 160 -32.27 14.94 -16.62
N LYS A 161 -32.63 14.92 -17.91
CA LYS A 161 -33.64 15.75 -18.57
C LYS A 161 -35.01 15.54 -17.92
N ILE A 162 -35.73 16.65 -17.70
CA ILE A 162 -37.18 16.72 -17.91
C ILE A 162 -37.45 17.96 -18.75
#